data_AF-A0AAD6E3F7-F1
#
_entry.id   AF-A0AAD6E3F7-F1
#
_cell.length_a   1.000
_cell.length_b   1.000
_cell.length_c   1.000
_cell.angle_alpha   90.00
_cell.angle_beta   90.00
_cell.angle_gamma   90.00
#
_symmetry.space_group_name_H-M   'P 1'
#
loop_
_entity.id
_entity.type
_entity.pdbx_description
1 polymer ?
#
loop_
_entity_poly.entity_id
_entity_poly.type
_entity_poly.pdbx_seq_one_letter_code
_entity_poly.pdbx_strand_id
1 'polypeptide(L)'
;MALNEIVTFLSDRQISIRMGQAFWCRGPGLAVPVTAEDFPSLRSQSHEEEDLATWIQAQVELTTLFGNAHDILFPSKARTVELIMRWDYVKYIDDTTRALSAWQYIWRDVAAPKHLRSCLTLVQEYL
;
A
#
# COMPACT_ATOMS: atom_id res chain seq x y z
N MET A 1 6.03 12.83 8.48
CA MET A 1 6.63 12.60 7.15
C MET A 1 6.06 13.63 6.19
N ALA A 2 6.83 14.19 5.26
CA ALA A 2 6.30 15.23 4.37
C ALA A 2 5.46 14.61 3.24
N LEU A 3 4.42 15.31 2.78
CA LEU A 3 3.54 14.85 1.68
C LEU A 3 4.34 14.47 0.42
N ASN A 4 5.38 15.23 0.09
CA ASN A 4 6.25 14.94 -1.06
C ASN A 4 6.98 13.60 -0.93
N GLU A 5 7.39 13.21 0.28
CA GLU A 5 8.05 11.94 0.52
C GLU A 5 7.08 10.78 0.31
N ILE A 6 5.81 10.95 0.72
CA ILE A 6 4.75 9.95 0.54
C ILE A 6 4.46 9.73 -0.94
N VAL A 7 4.29 10.80 -1.71
CA VAL A 7 4.00 10.72 -3.14
C VAL A 7 5.16 10.09 -3.90
N THR A 8 6.40 10.42 -3.52
CA THR A 8 7.60 9.78 -4.09
C THR A 8 7.63 8.30 -3.76
N PHE A 9 7.40 7.93 -2.50
CA PHE A 9 7.31 6.53 -2.07
C PHE A 9 6.25 5.75 -2.85
N LEU A 10 5.03 6.28 -2.96
CA LEU A 10 3.93 5.66 -3.69
C LEU A 10 4.32 5.41 -5.14
N SER A 11 4.87 6.43 -5.80
CA SER A 11 5.27 6.36 -7.20
C SER A 11 6.37 5.32 -7.43
N ASP A 12 7.46 5.42 -6.67
CA ASP A 12 8.60 4.51 -6.79
C ASP A 12 8.21 3.07 -6.48
N ARG A 13 7.41 2.85 -5.42
CA ARG A 13 7.02 1.51 -5.00
C ARG A 13 6.04 0.88 -5.97
N GLN A 14 5.09 1.62 -6.51
CA GLN A 14 4.18 1.13 -7.54
C GLN A 14 4.92 0.77 -8.84
N ILE A 15 5.92 1.57 -9.24
CA ILE A 15 6.79 1.21 -10.39
C ILE A 15 7.56 -0.07 -10.09
N SER A 16 8.16 -0.17 -8.90
CA SER A 16 8.91 -1.34 -8.45
C SER A 16 8.10 -2.64 -8.51
N ILE A 17 6.88 -2.63 -7.94
CA ILE A 17 5.96 -3.76 -7.95
C ILE A 17 5.68 -4.21 -9.40
N ARG A 18 5.36 -3.25 -10.29
CA ARG A 18 5.01 -3.56 -11.68
C ARG A 18 6.18 -4.08 -12.51
N MET A 19 7.37 -3.57 -12.26
CA MET A 19 8.57 -3.95 -13.03
C MET A 19 9.18 -5.26 -12.54
N GLY A 20 8.77 -5.78 -11.38
CA GLY A 20 9.41 -6.96 -10.80
C GLY A 20 10.84 -6.68 -10.33
N GLN A 21 11.21 -5.42 -10.09
CA GLN A 21 12.57 -4.97 -9.83
C GLN A 21 12.59 -4.11 -8.58
N ALA A 22 13.53 -4.38 -7.67
CA ALA A 22 13.69 -3.59 -6.45
C ALA A 22 14.23 -2.19 -6.78
N PHE A 23 13.35 -1.19 -6.80
CA PHE A 23 13.76 0.21 -6.71
C PHE A 23 13.99 0.59 -5.25
N TRP A 24 15.05 1.36 -4.99
CA TRP A 24 15.32 1.94 -3.69
C TRP A 24 14.35 3.09 -3.43
N CYS A 25 13.17 2.78 -2.91
CA CYS A 25 12.26 3.78 -2.38
C CYS A 25 12.59 4.02 -0.90
N ARG A 26 12.94 5.26 -0.52
CA ARG A 26 12.96 5.67 0.89
C ARG A 26 11.52 5.95 1.32
N GLY A 27 10.81 4.89 1.68
CA GLY A 27 9.44 4.96 2.16
C GLY A 27 9.31 5.28 3.64
N PRO A 28 8.08 5.49 4.14
CA PRO A 28 7.83 5.41 5.58
C PRO A 28 8.41 4.08 6.05
N GLY A 29 9.40 4.14 6.94
CA GLY A 29 9.94 2.92 7.52
C GLY A 29 8.79 2.15 8.18
N LEU A 30 8.87 0.81 8.19
CA LEU A 30 7.91 -0.10 8.83
C LEU A 30 7.60 0.22 10.33
N ALA A 31 8.25 1.23 10.91
CA ALA A 31 8.14 1.63 12.30
C ALA A 31 6.91 2.50 12.63
N VAL A 32 6.31 3.22 11.67
CA VAL A 32 5.13 4.08 11.94
C VAL A 32 4.12 3.97 10.79
N PRO A 33 2.87 3.52 11.05
CA PRO A 33 1.80 3.54 10.06
C PRO A 33 1.55 4.99 9.62
N VAL A 34 1.47 5.20 8.30
CA VAL A 34 0.98 6.48 7.77
C VAL A 34 -0.51 6.52 7.99
N THR A 35 -0.99 7.58 8.61
CA THR A 35 -2.40 7.80 8.90
C THR A 35 -2.88 9.10 8.29
N ALA A 36 -4.19 9.27 8.16
CA ALA A 36 -4.77 10.53 7.73
C ALA A 36 -4.50 11.69 8.70
N GLU A 37 -4.09 11.42 9.95
CA GLU A 37 -3.66 12.44 10.91
C GLU A 37 -2.32 13.08 10.54
N ASP A 38 -1.50 12.40 9.73
CA ASP A 38 -0.23 12.92 9.24
C ASP A 38 -0.42 14.01 8.16
N PHE A 39 -1.62 14.17 7.61
CA PHE A 39 -1.96 15.15 6.56
C PHE A 39 -3.13 16.05 6.94
N PRO A 40 -3.02 16.85 8.02
CA PRO A 40 -4.13 17.68 8.50
C PRO A 40 -4.60 18.71 7.44
N SER A 41 -3.71 19.17 6.56
CA SER A 41 -4.07 20.09 5.47
C SER A 41 -4.87 19.45 4.34
N LEU A 42 -4.93 18.11 4.28
CA LEU A 42 -5.65 17.33 3.27
C LEU A 42 -6.93 16.69 3.82
N ARG A 43 -7.23 16.94 5.09
CA ARG A 43 -8.51 16.57 5.69
C ARG A 43 -9.59 17.48 5.11
N SER A 44 -10.73 16.87 4.84
CA SER A 44 -11.94 17.58 4.47
C SER A 44 -12.36 18.56 5.58
N GLN A 45 -12.59 19.84 5.25
CA GLN A 45 -13.06 20.85 6.21
C GLN A 45 -14.59 20.91 6.27
N SER A 46 -15.29 20.26 5.33
CA SER A 46 -16.75 20.19 5.26
C SER A 46 -17.23 18.90 4.61
N HIS A 47 -18.46 18.45 4.87
CA HIS A 47 -18.98 17.19 4.32
C HIS A 47 -19.03 17.13 2.77
N GLU A 48 -18.85 18.25 2.08
CA GLU A 48 -18.76 18.36 0.62
C GLU A 48 -17.32 18.36 0.09
N GLU A 49 -16.32 18.58 0.95
CA GLU A 49 -14.91 18.58 0.58
C GLU A 49 -14.29 17.19 0.59
N GLU A 50 -13.32 16.99 -0.30
CA GLU A 50 -12.65 15.72 -0.53
C GLU A 50 -11.67 15.40 0.62
N ASP A 51 -11.86 14.28 1.31
CA ASP A 51 -10.89 13.81 2.32
C ASP A 51 -9.72 13.08 1.64
N LEU A 52 -8.80 13.88 1.11
CA LEU A 52 -7.60 13.41 0.43
C LEU A 52 -6.62 12.74 1.39
N ALA A 53 -6.61 13.12 2.68
CA ALA A 53 -5.76 12.50 3.69
C ALA A 53 -6.10 11.01 3.87
N THR A 54 -7.39 10.70 3.97
CA THR A 54 -7.90 9.32 4.11
C THR A 54 -7.67 8.52 2.82
N TRP A 55 -7.81 9.14 1.65
CA TRP A 55 -7.47 8.49 0.38
C TRP A 55 -5.97 8.15 0.26
N ILE A 56 -5.08 9.06 0.65
CA ILE A 56 -3.64 8.83 0.68
C ILE A 56 -3.28 7.69 1.63
N GLN A 57 -3.88 7.66 2.82
CA GLN A 57 -3.67 6.57 3.77
C GLN A 57 -4.03 5.22 3.12
N ALA A 58 -5.21 5.10 2.53
CA ALA A 58 -5.64 3.88 1.85
C ALA A 58 -4.66 3.46 0.76
N GLN A 59 -4.14 4.41 -0.03
CA GLN A 59 -3.19 4.13 -1.10
C GLN A 59 -1.81 3.68 -0.58
N VAL A 60 -1.33 4.28 0.51
CA VAL A 60 -0.06 3.89 1.16
C VAL A 60 -0.16 2.49 1.74
N GLU A 61 -1.25 2.18 2.44
CA GLU A 61 -1.50 0.83 2.97
C GLU A 61 -1.53 -0.20 1.84
N LEU A 62 -2.26 0.07 0.76
CA LEU A 62 -2.37 -0.83 -0.39
C LEU A 62 -1.02 -1.08 -1.06
N THR A 63 -0.29 0.00 -1.33
CA THR A 63 1.04 -0.06 -1.97
C THR A 63 2.02 -0.84 -1.08
N THR A 64 1.90 -0.71 0.24
CA THR A 64 2.72 -1.45 1.21
C THR A 64 2.37 -2.94 1.21
N LEU A 65 1.08 -3.29 1.18
CA LEU A 65 0.62 -4.68 1.08
C LEU A 65 1.17 -5.37 -0.18
N PHE A 66 1.00 -4.76 -1.35
CA PHE A 66 1.56 -5.29 -2.60
C PHE A 66 3.08 -5.31 -2.59
N GLY A 67 3.73 -4.31 -1.99
CA GLY A 67 5.17 -4.31 -1.82
C GLY A 67 5.66 -5.52 -1.01
N ASN A 68 5.05 -5.77 0.14
CA ASN A 68 5.39 -6.92 0.97
C ASN A 68 5.15 -8.24 0.23
N ALA A 69 4.00 -8.37 -0.46
CA ALA A 69 3.69 -9.54 -1.27
C ALA A 69 4.74 -9.75 -2.38
N HIS A 70 5.09 -8.69 -3.10
CA HIS A 70 6.12 -8.71 -4.13
C HIS A 70 7.47 -9.20 -3.58
N ASP A 71 7.90 -8.72 -2.41
CA ASP A 71 9.19 -9.09 -1.82
C ASP A 71 9.24 -10.58 -1.39
N ILE A 72 8.09 -11.19 -1.14
CA ILE A 72 7.93 -12.62 -0.85
C ILE A 72 7.83 -13.45 -2.13
N LEU A 73 7.13 -12.96 -3.16
CA LEU A 73 6.89 -13.68 -4.42
C LEU A 73 8.09 -13.61 -5.37
N PHE A 74 8.84 -12.51 -5.33
CA PHE A 74 10.02 -12.28 -6.16
C PHE A 74 11.30 -12.03 -5.33
N PRO A 75 11.66 -12.89 -4.35
CA PRO A 75 12.91 -12.73 -3.61
C PRO A 75 14.12 -13.12 -4.47
N SER A 76 15.31 -12.84 -3.94
CA SER A 76 16.52 -13.49 -4.44
C SER A 76 16.45 -15.02 -4.27
N LYS A 77 17.14 -15.78 -5.13
CA LYS A 77 17.15 -17.26 -5.06
C LYS A 77 17.50 -17.78 -3.66
N ALA A 78 18.47 -17.17 -2.99
CA ALA A 78 18.87 -17.54 -1.64
C ALA A 78 17.72 -17.36 -0.64
N ARG A 79 17.00 -16.23 -0.73
CA ARG A 79 15.86 -15.93 0.14
C ARG A 79 14.67 -16.83 -0.14
N THR A 80 14.41 -17.17 -1.41
CA THR A 80 13.37 -18.16 -1.78
C THR A 80 13.61 -19.51 -1.10
N VAL A 81 14.86 -20.00 -1.12
CA VAL A 81 15.22 -21.27 -0.46
C VAL A 81 14.96 -21.21 1.04
N GLU A 82 15.33 -20.11 1.72
CA GLU A 82 15.05 -19.94 3.15
C GLU A 82 13.54 -19.97 3.46
N LEU A 83 12.72 -19.26 2.67
CA LEU A 83 11.28 -19.18 2.87
C LEU A 83 10.58 -20.54 2.69
N ILE A 84 11.02 -21.32 1.69
CA ILE A 84 10.50 -22.67 1.43
C ILE A 84 10.89 -23.62 2.56
N MET A 85 12.17 -23.63 2.95
CA MET A 85 12.68 -24.57 3.96
C MET A 85 12.05 -24.36 5.34
N ARG A 86 11.60 -23.13 5.63
CA ARG A 86 10.92 -22.79 6.89
C ARG A 86 9.41 -22.96 6.86
N TRP A 87 8.83 -23.36 5.71
CA TRP A 87 7.37 -23.38 5.48
C TRP A 87 6.69 -22.02 5.62
N ASP A 88 7.46 -20.94 5.72
CA ASP A 88 6.95 -19.58 5.88
C ASP A 88 6.28 -19.07 4.60
N TYR A 89 6.66 -19.62 3.44
CA TYR A 89 6.13 -19.18 2.14
C TYR A 89 4.60 -19.25 2.04
N VAL A 90 3.99 -20.37 2.46
CA VAL A 90 2.53 -20.54 2.43
C VAL A 90 1.85 -19.59 3.43
N LYS A 91 2.43 -19.45 4.62
CA LYS A 91 1.93 -18.53 5.64
C LYS A 91 1.88 -17.09 5.13
N TYR A 92 2.92 -16.64 4.45
CA TYR A 92 2.96 -15.29 3.90
C TYR A 92 1.90 -15.05 2.84
N ILE A 93 1.62 -16.01 1.96
CA ILE A 93 0.54 -15.90 0.97
C ILE A 93 -0.83 -15.76 1.66
N ASP A 94 -1.07 -16.59 2.67
CA ASP A 94 -2.28 -16.55 3.49
C ASP A 94 -2.44 -15.20 4.21
N ASP A 95 -1.37 -14.71 4.83
CA ASP A 95 -1.35 -13.45 5.57
C ASP A 95 -1.58 -12.27 4.61
N THR A 96 -0.96 -12.27 3.43
CA THR A 96 -1.20 -11.26 2.38
C THR A 96 -2.66 -11.27 1.92
N THR A 97 -3.24 -12.44 1.67
CA THR A 97 -4.65 -12.56 1.22
C THR A 97 -5.62 -12.02 2.27
N ARG A 98 -5.39 -12.35 3.54
CA ARG A 98 -6.18 -11.84 4.66
C ARG A 98 -6.03 -10.33 4.82
N ALA A 99 -4.80 -9.82 4.71
CA ALA A 99 -4.54 -8.39 4.84
C ALA A 99 -5.17 -7.58 3.70
N LEU A 100 -5.14 -8.08 2.46
CA LEU A 100 -5.83 -7.46 1.32
C LEU A 100 -7.35 -7.45 1.51
N SER A 101 -7.92 -8.56 2.00
CA SER A 101 -9.36 -8.65 2.31
C SER A 101 -9.76 -7.66 3.41
N ALA A 102 -8.93 -7.51 4.46
CA ALA A 102 -9.15 -6.54 5.52
C ALA A 102 -9.07 -5.10 4.99
N TRP A 103 -8.07 -4.80 4.15
CA TRP A 103 -7.93 -3.51 3.49
C TRP A 103 -9.17 -3.17 2.64
N GLN A 104 -9.64 -4.10 1.81
CA GLN A 104 -10.87 -3.90 1.02
C GLN A 104 -12.08 -3.63 1.90
N TYR A 105 -12.23 -4.37 3.00
CA TYR A 105 -13.34 -4.18 3.93
C TYR A 105 -13.32 -2.79 4.58
N ILE A 106 -12.15 -2.29 4.96
CA ILE A 106 -11.98 -0.96 5.58
C ILE A 106 -12.23 0.16 4.55
N TRP A 107 -11.70 0.02 3.34
CA TRP A 107 -11.60 1.12 2.38
C TRP A 107 -12.70 1.13 1.30
N ARG A 108 -13.52 0.08 1.15
CA ARG A 108 -14.60 0.03 0.15
C ARG A 108 -15.63 1.16 0.31
N ASP A 109 -15.90 1.54 1.56
CA ASP A 109 -16.94 2.50 1.95
C ASP A 109 -16.32 3.84 2.41
N VAL A 110 -15.06 4.11 2.02
CA VAL A 110 -14.38 5.35 2.37
C VAL A 110 -15.18 6.57 1.89
N ALA A 111 -15.31 7.56 2.75
CA ALA A 111 -15.96 8.84 2.46
C ALA A 111 -15.07 9.70 1.54
N ALA A 112 -14.86 9.23 0.32
CA ALA A 112 -14.15 9.93 -0.73
C ALA A 112 -15.05 10.11 -1.96
N PRO A 113 -14.85 11.17 -2.75
CA PRO A 113 -15.49 11.34 -4.05
C PRO A 113 -15.46 10.07 -4.90
N LYS A 114 -16.52 9.85 -5.67
CA LYS A 114 -16.68 8.65 -6.51
C LYS A 114 -15.49 8.40 -7.44
N HIS A 115 -14.89 9.47 -7.97
CA HIS A 115 -13.75 9.36 -8.86
C HIS A 115 -12.49 8.86 -8.12
N LEU A 116 -12.19 9.36 -6.92
CA LEU A 116 -11.07 8.88 -6.10
C LEU A 116 -11.22 7.42 -5.68
N ARG A 117 -12.44 7.01 -5.33
CA ARG A 117 -12.76 5.60 -5.08
C ARG A 117 -12.50 4.73 -6.30
N SER A 118 -12.92 5.20 -7.47
CA SER A 118 -12.69 4.48 -8.73
C SER A 118 -11.19 4.35 -9.02
N CYS A 119 -10.40 5.40 -8.78
CA CYS A 119 -8.94 5.34 -8.87
C CYS A 119 -8.34 4.32 -7.90
N LEU A 120 -8.82 4.27 -6.65
CA LEU A 120 -8.33 3.32 -5.65
C LEU A 120 -8.61 1.86 -6.08
N THR A 121 -9.80 1.59 -6.60
CA THR A 121 -10.15 0.28 -7.18
C THR A 121 -9.27 -0.05 -8.37
N LEU A 122 -9.04 0.90 -9.29
CA LEU A 122 -8.16 0.68 -10.43
C LEU A 122 -6.73 0.34 -9.99
N VAL A 123 -6.20 1.02 -8.96
CA VAL A 123 -4.87 0.72 -8.42
C VAL A 123 -4.84 -0.69 -7.81
N GLN A 124 -5.88 -1.08 -7.07
CA GLN A 124 -5.98 -2.41 -6.46
C GLN A 124 -6.06 -3.55 -7.49
N GLU A 125 -6.77 -3.35 -8.60
CA GLU A 125 -6.88 -4.35 -9.67
C GLU A 125 -5.64 -4.37 -10.58
N TYR A 126 -4.89 -3.29 -10.64
CA TYR A 126 -3.75 -3.13 -11.55
C TYR A 126 -2.40 -3.54 -10.95
N LEU A 127 -2.23 -3.41 -9.62
CA LEU A 127 -1.03 -3.86 -8.90
C LEU A 127 -1.08 -5.37 -8.64
#